data_AF-A0A971H2F3-F1
#
_entry.id   AF-A0A971H2F3-F1
#
_cell.length_a   1.000
_cell.length_b   1.000
_cell.length_c   1.000
_cell.angle_alpha   90.00
_cell.angle_beta   90.00
_cell.angle_gamma   90.00
#
_symmetry.space_group_name_H-M   'P 1'
#
loop_
_entity.id
_entity.type
_entity.pdbx_description
1 polymer ?
#
loop_
_entity_poly.entity_id
_entity_poly.type
_entity_poly.pdbx_seq_one_letter_code
_entity_poly.pdbx_strand_id
1 'polypeptide(L)'
;MAHEKKNWHPAFIKYIDFILNHQNYKGLPIKNINKGSSSWLASAKTEIGKDRIIWCEEKARQLGMIVEPGVYAKVMLDIHPTKWKVCQICGKKMSLYYHYPNANFVKSIKSTFNIECSKVEHISDIWETLLQHNFDHDIIAAFMIKQGALILNPCSTSKTEIIANLENVCRNNGKALLGPGAMSNFPDRFDGFHSYNRCCRSIQDKGRSKENLKSYTKDRRAYEHWSGGNIQAANQFMGSPFFKDKSADHVGPISLGFIHDPRYLQLMERRENSSKRDRLLFTDIEKIIEIEKRTKICPMSWYSNLIWEHIRNNYKNNKKLISSLYRNALKQNMSNYMCVLSYIYNNCPSKGEIFLNETLLEPTYDYFKYLYEFNDLGEITSRSDRHFTKQTQGETKRYNRVALQSLKHYENKDNRNIKPNLTVDEKVMLVNLCDRISRGVSSLCCKKELVVLIETIEKRIIALLKKKEDVKL
;
A
#
# COMPACT_ATOMS: atom_id res chain seq x y z
N MET A 1 -11.22 -0.49 -15.44
CA MET A 1 -11.08 0.71 -16.29
C MET A 1 -10.08 0.37 -17.37
N ALA A 2 -10.49 0.48 -18.63
CA ALA A 2 -9.56 0.39 -19.76
C ALA A 2 -8.39 1.35 -19.50
N HIS A 3 -7.15 0.86 -19.68
CA HIS A 3 -6.00 1.74 -19.67
C HIS A 3 -6.16 2.71 -20.83
N GLU A 4 -6.63 3.94 -20.56
CA GLU A 4 -6.45 5.04 -21.48
C GLU A 4 -5.00 5.03 -21.94
N LYS A 5 -4.80 4.91 -23.24
CA LYS A 5 -3.48 4.89 -23.86
C LYS A 5 -2.85 6.25 -23.56
N LYS A 6 -2.06 6.32 -22.49
CA LYS A 6 -1.43 7.58 -22.07
C LYS A 6 -0.50 8.04 -23.19
N ASN A 7 -0.81 9.17 -23.82
CA ASN A 7 0.09 9.79 -24.78
C ASN A 7 1.36 10.26 -24.05
N TRP A 8 2.52 9.80 -24.50
CA TRP A 8 3.80 10.20 -23.91
C TRP A 8 4.22 11.54 -24.49
N HIS A 9 4.75 12.42 -23.64
CA HIS A 9 5.24 13.71 -24.09
C HIS A 9 6.36 13.52 -25.14
N PRO A 10 6.38 14.28 -26.26
CA PRO A 10 7.40 14.10 -27.31
C PRO A 10 8.85 14.19 -26.80
N ALA A 11 9.11 15.10 -25.86
CA ALA A 11 10.43 15.21 -25.21
C ALA A 11 10.83 13.92 -24.46
N PHE A 12 9.85 13.19 -23.90
CA PHE A 12 10.11 11.92 -23.22
C PHE A 12 10.42 10.80 -24.23
N ILE A 13 9.77 10.79 -25.39
CA ILE A 13 10.06 9.84 -26.47
C ILE A 13 11.50 10.05 -26.97
N LYS A 14 11.90 11.30 -27.23
CA LYS A 14 13.30 11.65 -27.58
C LYS A 14 14.30 11.22 -26.50
N TYR A 15 13.92 11.38 -25.23
CA TYR A 15 14.75 10.94 -24.11
C TYR A 15 14.90 9.42 -24.03
N ILE A 16 13.82 8.66 -24.28
CA ILE A 16 13.89 7.20 -24.34
C ILE A 16 14.89 6.78 -25.43
N ASP A 17 14.71 7.29 -26.64
CA ASP A 17 15.59 6.97 -27.76
C ASP A 17 17.06 7.30 -27.46
N PHE A 18 17.32 8.47 -26.87
CA PHE A 18 18.65 8.85 -26.40
C PHE A 18 19.24 7.85 -25.40
N ILE A 19 18.47 7.43 -24.37
CA ILE A 19 18.95 6.51 -23.33
C ILE A 19 19.20 5.11 -23.90
N LEU A 20 18.32 4.62 -24.77
CA LEU A 20 18.44 3.29 -25.37
C LEU A 20 19.71 3.14 -26.21
N ASN A 21 20.11 4.22 -26.89
CA ASN A 21 21.28 4.22 -27.77
C ASN A 21 22.56 4.70 -27.06
N HIS A 22 22.50 5.05 -25.77
CA HIS A 22 23.66 5.57 -25.05
C HIS A 22 24.60 4.46 -24.55
N GLN A 23 25.90 4.62 -24.78
CA GLN A 23 26.93 3.63 -24.45
C GLN A 23 26.93 3.19 -22.97
N ASN A 24 26.60 4.09 -22.05
CA ASN A 24 26.49 3.79 -20.62
C ASN A 24 25.52 2.64 -20.28
N TYR A 25 24.51 2.39 -21.14
CA TYR A 25 23.53 1.31 -20.99
C TYR A 25 23.83 0.09 -21.87
N LYS A 26 25.02 0.03 -22.51
CA LYS A 26 25.42 -1.08 -23.37
C LYS A 26 25.30 -2.42 -22.63
N GLY A 27 24.61 -3.36 -23.27
CA GLY A 27 24.38 -4.70 -22.74
C GLY A 27 23.21 -4.80 -21.74
N LEU A 28 22.56 -3.70 -21.37
CA LEU A 28 21.38 -3.76 -20.50
C LEU A 28 20.20 -4.42 -21.25
N PRO A 29 19.57 -5.47 -20.71
CA PRO A 29 18.52 -6.20 -21.40
C PRO A 29 17.28 -5.36 -21.75
N ILE A 30 16.88 -5.42 -23.03
CA ILE A 30 15.66 -4.80 -23.56
C ILE A 30 15.04 -5.66 -24.68
N LYS A 31 13.70 -5.78 -24.71
CA LYS A 31 12.97 -6.43 -25.80
C LYS A 31 12.45 -5.36 -26.76
N ASN A 32 12.67 -5.57 -28.06
CA ASN A 32 12.03 -4.79 -29.11
C ASN A 32 10.57 -5.25 -29.24
N ILE A 33 9.61 -4.32 -29.13
CA ILE A 33 8.20 -4.59 -29.43
C ILE A 33 7.92 -3.95 -30.80
N ASN A 34 7.24 -4.69 -31.69
CA ASN A 34 6.94 -4.30 -33.06
C ASN A 34 6.54 -2.82 -33.22
N LYS A 35 7.07 -2.18 -34.28
CA LYS A 35 6.88 -0.75 -34.65
C LYS A 35 7.33 0.25 -33.58
N GLY A 36 8.62 0.26 -33.26
CA GLY A 36 9.29 1.40 -32.63
C GLY A 36 8.97 1.63 -31.14
N SER A 37 8.43 0.64 -30.43
CA SER A 37 8.29 0.71 -28.97
C SER A 37 9.17 -0.35 -28.30
N SER A 38 10.14 0.08 -27.50
CA SER A 38 10.98 -0.84 -26.72
C SER A 38 10.32 -1.12 -25.37
N SER A 39 10.59 -2.29 -24.77
CA SER A 39 10.06 -2.65 -23.44
C SER A 39 10.73 -1.82 -22.31
N TRP A 40 10.42 -0.52 -22.28
CA TRP A 40 10.90 0.43 -21.27
C TRP A 40 10.53 -0.02 -19.84
N LEU A 41 9.41 -0.73 -19.74
CA LEU A 41 8.83 -1.29 -18.52
C LEU A 41 9.06 -2.80 -18.46
N ALA A 42 9.66 -3.30 -17.40
CA ALA A 42 9.80 -4.74 -17.17
C ALA A 42 9.86 -5.07 -15.68
N SER A 43 8.82 -5.70 -15.13
CA SER A 43 8.80 -6.03 -13.70
C SER A 43 9.98 -6.94 -13.32
N ALA A 44 10.56 -6.73 -12.13
CA ALA A 44 11.63 -7.56 -11.56
C ALA A 44 11.37 -9.08 -11.57
N LYS A 45 10.10 -9.51 -11.64
CA LYS A 45 9.73 -10.94 -11.68
C LYS A 45 9.83 -11.57 -13.07
N THR A 46 9.84 -10.74 -14.12
CA THR A 46 9.99 -11.20 -15.50
C THR A 46 11.43 -11.61 -15.76
N GLU A 47 11.64 -12.50 -16.73
CA GLU A 47 12.98 -12.93 -17.17
C GLU A 47 13.90 -11.73 -17.45
N ILE A 48 13.46 -10.82 -18.31
CA ILE A 48 14.20 -9.58 -18.61
C ILE A 48 14.47 -8.70 -17.36
N GLY A 49 13.56 -8.70 -16.38
CA GLY A 49 13.75 -7.98 -15.12
C GLY A 49 14.85 -8.60 -14.26
N LYS A 50 15.00 -9.93 -14.28
CA LYS A 50 16.10 -10.64 -13.62
C LYS A 50 17.42 -10.41 -14.34
N ASP A 51 17.42 -10.45 -15.67
CA ASP A 51 18.64 -10.20 -16.46
C ASP A 51 19.16 -8.77 -16.26
N ARG A 52 18.24 -7.79 -16.14
CA ARG A 52 18.58 -6.42 -15.74
C ARG A 52 19.25 -6.37 -14.37
N ILE A 53 18.75 -7.11 -13.39
CA ILE A 53 19.37 -7.18 -12.05
C ILE A 53 20.80 -7.70 -12.16
N ILE A 54 21.01 -8.82 -12.86
CA ILE A 54 22.34 -9.42 -13.06
C ILE A 54 23.30 -8.41 -13.70
N TRP A 55 22.88 -7.78 -14.80
CA TRP A 55 23.67 -6.74 -15.46
C TRP A 55 24.04 -5.59 -14.52
N CYS A 56 23.11 -5.16 -13.67
CA CYS A 56 23.33 -4.04 -12.74
C CYS A 56 24.31 -4.40 -11.62
N GLU A 57 24.27 -5.64 -11.12
CA GLU A 57 25.24 -6.13 -10.14
C GLU A 57 26.64 -6.26 -10.74
N GLU A 58 26.77 -6.74 -11.97
CA GLU A 58 28.04 -6.76 -12.70
C GLU A 58 28.58 -5.35 -12.92
N LYS A 59 27.70 -4.42 -13.32
CA LYS A 59 28.04 -3.01 -13.49
C LYS A 59 28.47 -2.37 -12.17
N ALA A 60 27.82 -2.72 -11.05
CA ALA A 60 28.23 -2.27 -9.71
C ALA A 60 29.66 -2.70 -9.41
N ARG A 61 30.00 -3.98 -9.65
CA ARG A 61 31.36 -4.51 -9.45
C ARG A 61 32.38 -3.80 -10.34
N GLN A 62 32.04 -3.52 -11.60
CA GLN A 62 32.90 -2.76 -12.52
C GLN A 62 33.16 -1.32 -12.03
N LEU A 63 32.18 -0.69 -11.38
CA LEU A 63 32.29 0.65 -10.80
C LEU A 63 32.92 0.66 -9.40
N GLY A 64 33.41 -0.48 -8.91
CA GLY A 64 33.99 -0.60 -7.57
C GLY A 64 32.96 -0.47 -6.43
N MET A 65 31.67 -0.69 -6.71
CA MET A 65 30.59 -0.61 -5.72
C MET A 65 30.30 -1.98 -5.09
N ILE A 66 30.07 -2.00 -3.79
CA ILE A 66 29.61 -3.19 -3.06
C ILE A 66 28.14 -3.47 -3.40
N VAL A 67 27.80 -4.71 -3.72
CA VAL A 67 26.42 -5.14 -4.00
C VAL A 67 25.64 -5.28 -2.70
N GLU A 68 24.98 -4.20 -2.30
CA GLU A 68 24.19 -4.08 -1.07
C GLU A 68 22.83 -3.39 -1.33
N PRO A 69 21.86 -3.44 -0.40
CA PRO A 69 20.60 -2.72 -0.55
C PRO A 69 20.81 -1.23 -0.89
N GLY A 70 20.26 -0.80 -2.03
CA GLY A 70 20.41 0.57 -2.54
C GLY A 70 21.45 0.73 -3.66
N VAL A 71 22.28 -0.30 -3.92
CA VAL A 71 23.32 -0.27 -4.97
C VAL A 71 22.75 0.04 -6.36
N TYR A 72 21.56 -0.48 -6.72
CA TYR A 72 20.97 -0.23 -8.04
C TYR A 72 20.66 1.25 -8.28
N ALA A 73 20.24 1.98 -7.23
CA ALA A 73 20.01 3.41 -7.34
C ALA A 73 21.33 4.17 -7.52
N LYS A 74 22.41 3.73 -6.84
CA LYS A 74 23.76 4.29 -6.98
C LYS A 74 24.29 4.06 -8.41
N VAL A 75 24.26 2.82 -8.90
CA VAL A 75 24.69 2.46 -10.27
C VAL A 75 23.90 3.25 -11.30
N MET A 76 22.57 3.24 -11.21
CA MET A 76 21.73 3.92 -12.21
C MET A 76 21.92 5.44 -12.20
N LEU A 77 22.18 6.05 -11.05
CA LEU A 77 22.57 7.45 -10.99
C LEU A 77 23.94 7.67 -11.63
N ASP A 78 24.92 6.84 -11.29
CA ASP A 78 26.32 6.95 -11.74
C ASP A 78 26.48 6.80 -13.26
N ILE A 79 25.74 5.87 -13.86
CA ILE A 79 25.78 5.67 -15.32
C ILE A 79 24.84 6.62 -16.09
N HIS A 80 23.88 7.28 -15.44
CA HIS A 80 22.92 8.12 -16.17
C HIS A 80 23.65 9.28 -16.89
N PRO A 81 23.57 9.42 -18.22
CA PRO A 81 24.45 10.30 -19.00
C PRO A 81 24.42 11.76 -18.58
N THR A 82 23.22 12.28 -18.33
CA THR A 82 23.03 13.70 -18.03
C THR A 82 22.78 13.98 -16.56
N LYS A 83 22.52 12.96 -15.73
CA LYS A 83 21.91 13.11 -14.39
C LYS A 83 20.56 13.87 -14.36
N TRP A 84 19.93 14.11 -15.51
CA TRP A 84 18.63 14.79 -15.64
C TRP A 84 17.62 13.91 -16.37
N LYS A 85 16.45 13.70 -15.75
CA LYS A 85 15.39 12.87 -16.31
C LYS A 85 14.24 13.69 -16.86
N VAL A 86 13.74 13.29 -18.04
CA VAL A 86 12.54 13.86 -18.66
C VAL A 86 11.27 13.21 -18.10
N CYS A 87 10.28 14.01 -17.72
CA CYS A 87 8.98 13.52 -17.26
C CYS A 87 8.13 12.98 -18.42
N GLN A 88 7.55 11.79 -18.27
CA GLN A 88 6.66 11.18 -19.27
C GLN A 88 5.42 12.03 -19.62
N ILE A 89 4.94 12.81 -18.65
CA ILE A 89 3.63 13.48 -18.74
C ILE A 89 3.78 14.91 -19.28
N CYS A 90 4.63 15.72 -18.65
CA CYS A 90 4.78 17.13 -19.01
C CYS A 90 6.10 17.47 -19.72
N GLY A 91 6.99 16.49 -19.93
CA GLY A 91 8.29 16.74 -20.57
C GLY A 91 9.31 17.53 -19.75
N LYS A 92 8.97 18.02 -18.54
CA LYS A 92 9.91 18.77 -17.68
C LYS A 92 11.11 17.89 -17.31
N LYS A 93 12.32 18.42 -17.52
CA LYS A 93 13.58 17.81 -17.06
C LYS A 93 13.76 18.10 -15.57
N MET A 94 14.15 17.09 -14.79
CA MET A 94 14.45 17.27 -13.37
C MET A 94 15.71 16.49 -12.99
N SER A 95 16.49 17.06 -12.07
CA SER A 95 17.74 16.48 -11.58
C SER A 95 17.46 15.16 -10.85
N LEU A 96 18.33 14.18 -11.04
CA LEU A 96 18.31 12.92 -10.29
C LEU A 96 18.96 13.06 -8.91
N TYR A 97 19.74 14.11 -8.68
CA TYR A 97 20.27 14.48 -7.37
C TYR A 97 19.21 15.08 -6.46
N TYR A 98 19.49 15.08 -5.17
CA TYR A 98 18.60 15.59 -4.14
C TYR A 98 18.63 17.12 -4.11
N HIS A 99 17.94 17.76 -5.07
CA HIS A 99 17.92 19.21 -5.23
C HIS A 99 16.55 19.87 -5.00
N TYR A 100 15.50 19.10 -4.71
CA TYR A 100 14.14 19.63 -4.60
C TYR A 100 13.63 19.56 -3.16
N PRO A 101 13.18 20.68 -2.56
CA PRO A 101 12.81 20.73 -1.16
C PRO A 101 11.54 19.93 -0.87
N ASN A 102 11.50 19.29 0.28
CA ASN A 102 10.31 18.61 0.77
C ASN A 102 9.34 19.60 1.44
N ALA A 103 8.18 19.10 1.88
CA ALA A 103 7.13 19.96 2.43
C ALA A 103 7.53 20.68 3.73
N ASN A 104 8.40 20.08 4.55
CA ASN A 104 8.83 20.71 5.80
C ASN A 104 9.87 21.79 5.49
N PHE A 105 10.80 21.52 4.58
CA PHE A 105 11.81 22.49 4.21
C PHE A 105 11.21 23.72 3.51
N VAL A 106 10.23 23.52 2.62
CA VAL A 106 9.42 24.61 2.05
C VAL A 106 8.77 25.47 3.13
N LYS A 107 8.18 24.85 4.17
CA LYS A 107 7.60 25.60 5.30
C LYS A 107 8.65 26.38 6.07
N SER A 108 9.83 25.81 6.28
CA SER A 108 10.94 26.48 6.97
C SER A 108 11.43 27.71 6.19
N ILE A 109 11.59 27.58 4.86
CA ILE A 109 11.94 28.72 3.99
C ILE A 109 10.88 29.82 4.10
N LYS A 110 9.60 29.46 3.98
CA LYS A 110 8.49 30.42 4.13
C LYS A 110 8.50 31.10 5.50
N SER A 111 8.69 30.35 6.59
CA SER A 111 8.69 30.94 7.94
C SER A 111 9.88 31.86 8.21
N THR A 112 11.02 31.62 7.56
CA THR A 112 12.25 32.39 7.80
C THR A 112 12.37 33.61 6.91
N PHE A 113 12.01 33.47 5.62
CA PHE A 113 12.21 34.52 4.62
C PHE A 113 10.91 35.14 4.12
N ASN A 114 9.74 34.62 4.53
CA ASN A 114 8.44 35.01 4.00
C ASN A 114 8.30 34.89 2.47
N ILE A 115 9.07 33.96 1.87
CA ILE A 115 9.04 33.65 0.44
C ILE A 115 8.33 32.32 0.19
N GLU A 116 7.38 32.33 -0.74
CA GLU A 116 6.71 31.13 -1.22
C GLU A 116 7.60 30.38 -2.22
N CYS A 117 7.81 29.09 -1.98
CA CYS A 117 8.52 28.21 -2.92
C CYS A 117 7.80 26.86 -3.00
N SER A 118 8.00 26.15 -4.11
CA SER A 118 7.37 24.86 -4.36
C SER A 118 8.34 23.69 -4.22
N LYS A 119 7.77 22.50 -3.99
CA LYS A 119 8.52 21.24 -3.92
C LYS A 119 9.11 20.78 -5.26
N VAL A 120 8.90 21.53 -6.33
CA VAL A 120 9.33 21.19 -7.70
C VAL A 120 10.31 22.22 -8.26
N GLU A 121 10.64 23.25 -7.47
CA GLU A 121 11.70 24.21 -7.72
C GLU A 121 13.04 23.68 -7.22
N HIS A 122 14.09 23.95 -7.98
CA HIS A 122 15.43 23.53 -7.64
C HIS A 122 15.98 24.42 -6.52
N ILE A 123 16.74 23.85 -5.59
CA ILE A 123 17.29 24.60 -4.44
C ILE A 123 18.19 25.77 -4.88
N SER A 124 18.91 25.61 -5.99
CA SER A 124 19.68 26.70 -6.60
C SER A 124 18.78 27.85 -7.05
N ASP A 125 17.62 27.57 -7.64
CA ASP A 125 16.69 28.60 -8.13
C ASP A 125 16.06 29.33 -6.93
N ILE A 126 15.69 28.58 -5.89
CA ILE A 126 15.17 29.14 -4.64
C ILE A 126 16.21 30.09 -4.01
N TRP A 127 17.48 29.69 -4.00
CA TRP A 127 18.56 30.55 -3.51
C TRP A 127 18.65 31.85 -4.32
N GLU A 128 18.59 31.79 -5.65
CA GLU A 128 18.58 33.00 -6.49
C GLU A 128 17.36 33.87 -6.20
N THR A 129 16.18 33.28 -6.00
CA THR A 129 14.98 34.02 -5.60
C THR A 129 15.17 34.74 -4.27
N LEU A 130 15.85 34.13 -3.29
CA LEU A 130 16.15 34.80 -2.02
C LEU A 130 17.10 35.98 -2.21
N LEU A 131 18.15 35.83 -3.02
CA LEU A 131 19.05 36.93 -3.36
C LEU A 131 18.32 38.09 -4.05
N GLN A 132 17.41 37.77 -4.98
CA GLN A 132 16.56 38.76 -5.67
C GLN A 132 15.61 39.53 -4.73
N HIS A 133 15.32 38.98 -3.55
CA HIS A 133 14.54 39.64 -2.49
C HIS A 133 15.43 40.33 -1.46
N ASN A 134 16.68 40.63 -1.81
CA ASN A 134 17.66 41.35 -0.99
C ASN A 134 18.05 40.64 0.32
N PHE A 135 17.97 39.31 0.36
CA PHE A 135 18.59 38.55 1.46
C PHE A 135 20.07 38.35 1.17
N ASP A 136 20.92 38.65 2.16
CA ASP A 136 22.36 38.47 2.03
C ASP A 136 22.74 37.00 1.87
N HIS A 137 23.79 36.75 1.06
CA HIS A 137 24.34 35.43 0.85
C HIS A 137 24.61 34.70 2.17
N ASP A 138 25.22 35.38 3.14
CA ASP A 138 25.63 34.79 4.41
C ASP A 138 24.45 34.39 5.29
N ILE A 139 23.33 35.14 5.23
CA ILE A 139 22.09 34.81 5.93
C ILE A 139 21.46 33.55 5.31
N ILE A 140 21.40 33.49 3.98
CA ILE A 140 20.89 32.31 3.26
C ILE A 140 21.79 31.10 3.55
N ALA A 141 23.10 31.26 3.49
CA ALA A 141 24.09 30.24 3.79
C ALA A 141 23.95 29.71 5.22
N ALA A 142 23.87 30.60 6.21
CA ALA A 142 23.70 30.24 7.62
C ALA A 142 22.40 29.43 7.83
N PHE A 143 21.30 29.84 7.22
CA PHE A 143 20.05 29.09 7.27
C PHE A 143 20.19 27.68 6.68
N MET A 144 20.78 27.57 5.49
CA MET A 144 20.93 26.31 4.76
C MET A 144 21.85 25.34 5.51
N ILE A 145 22.99 25.84 6.01
CA ILE A 145 23.96 25.10 6.84
C ILE A 145 23.27 24.60 8.12
N LYS A 146 22.52 25.46 8.81
CA LYS A 146 21.77 25.10 10.02
C LYS A 146 20.73 24.02 9.76
N GLN A 147 19.94 24.15 8.70
CA GLN A 147 18.93 23.14 8.34
C GLN A 147 19.60 21.80 8.05
N GLY A 148 20.67 21.80 7.27
CA GLY A 148 21.47 20.63 6.94
C GLY A 148 22.21 20.00 8.12
N ALA A 149 22.38 20.72 9.23
CA ALA A 149 23.32 20.39 10.31
C ALA A 149 24.74 20.18 9.76
N LEU A 150 25.17 21.08 8.87
CA LEU A 150 26.49 21.06 8.25
C LEU A 150 27.51 21.79 9.12
N ILE A 151 28.77 21.35 9.09
CA ILE A 151 29.90 22.02 9.75
C ILE A 151 30.64 22.81 8.67
N LEU A 152 30.09 23.98 8.32
CA LEU A 152 30.60 24.88 7.28
C LEU A 152 30.51 26.33 7.76
N ASN A 153 31.38 27.20 7.25
CA ASN A 153 31.34 28.62 7.57
C ASN A 153 30.50 29.39 6.53
N PRO A 154 29.38 30.02 6.92
CA PRO A 154 28.48 30.69 5.98
C PRO A 154 29.14 31.84 5.20
N CYS A 155 30.13 32.52 5.77
CA CYS A 155 30.80 33.68 5.16
C CYS A 155 31.89 33.31 4.16
N SER A 156 32.39 32.07 4.18
CA SER A 156 33.49 31.63 3.31
C SER A 156 33.13 30.46 2.40
N THR A 157 31.98 29.83 2.59
CA THR A 157 31.57 28.65 1.80
C THR A 157 30.69 29.09 0.64
N SER A 158 31.00 28.63 -0.56
CA SER A 158 30.23 28.97 -1.76
C SER A 158 28.84 28.33 -1.76
N LYS A 159 27.88 28.97 -2.43
CA LYS A 159 26.54 28.41 -2.71
C LYS A 159 26.60 26.98 -3.26
N THR A 160 27.47 26.72 -4.23
CA THR A 160 27.60 25.41 -4.89
C THR A 160 28.07 24.33 -3.93
N GLU A 161 29.04 24.65 -3.08
CA GLU A 161 29.55 23.75 -2.05
C GLU A 161 28.50 23.47 -0.96
N ILE A 162 27.74 24.48 -0.53
CA ILE A 162 26.65 24.29 0.44
C ILE A 162 25.56 23.37 -0.15
N ILE A 163 25.15 23.60 -1.40
CA ILE A 163 24.14 22.77 -2.08
C ILE A 163 24.66 21.34 -2.23
N ALA A 164 25.93 21.13 -2.60
CA ALA A 164 26.53 19.81 -2.71
C ALA A 164 26.55 19.06 -1.37
N ASN A 165 26.92 19.75 -0.28
CA ASN A 165 26.89 19.17 1.06
C ASN A 165 25.46 18.83 1.51
N LEU A 166 24.48 19.71 1.24
CA LEU A 166 23.07 19.45 1.51
C LEU A 166 22.55 18.23 0.73
N GLU A 167 22.88 18.12 -0.56
CA GLU A 167 22.56 16.96 -1.40
C GLU A 167 23.11 15.68 -0.77
N ASN A 168 24.39 15.69 -0.40
CA ASN A 168 25.10 14.56 0.15
C ASN A 168 24.47 14.07 1.47
N VAL A 169 24.21 14.96 2.44
CA VAL A 169 23.59 14.55 3.71
C VAL A 169 22.15 14.08 3.53
N CYS A 170 21.41 14.61 2.54
CA CYS A 170 20.06 14.14 2.26
C CYS A 170 20.06 12.76 1.62
N ARG A 171 21.00 12.50 0.69
CA ARG A 171 21.07 11.23 -0.05
C ARG A 171 21.72 10.11 0.75
N ASN A 172 22.80 10.39 1.47
CA ASN A 172 23.64 9.37 2.11
C ASN A 172 23.42 9.28 3.64
N ASN A 173 23.02 10.37 4.30
CA ASN A 173 22.88 10.41 5.75
C ASN A 173 21.40 10.49 6.21
N GLY A 174 20.45 10.33 5.27
CA GLY A 174 19.01 10.25 5.57
C GLY A 174 18.37 11.56 6.01
N LYS A 175 19.03 12.71 5.81
CA LYS A 175 18.46 14.02 6.16
C LYS A 175 17.26 14.33 5.27
N ALA A 176 16.07 14.44 5.87
CA ALA A 176 14.85 14.71 5.13
C ALA A 176 14.66 16.22 4.87
N LEU A 177 15.45 16.81 3.97
CA LEU A 177 15.27 18.20 3.49
C LEU A 177 15.02 18.24 1.99
N LEU A 178 15.96 17.69 1.22
CA LEU A 178 15.90 17.63 -0.23
C LEU A 178 15.53 16.22 -0.69
N GLY A 179 15.08 16.11 -1.93
CA GLY A 179 14.81 14.83 -2.58
C GLY A 179 14.99 14.93 -4.09
N PRO A 180 15.03 13.80 -4.79
CA PRO A 180 15.33 13.78 -6.20
C PRO A 180 14.15 14.23 -7.05
N GLY A 181 14.43 14.62 -8.29
CA GLY A 181 13.43 14.94 -9.31
C GLY A 181 12.71 13.70 -9.82
N ALA A 182 13.35 12.53 -9.77
CA ALA A 182 12.72 11.24 -10.02
C ALA A 182 13.29 10.17 -9.08
N MET A 183 12.41 9.31 -8.55
CA MET A 183 12.84 8.21 -7.68
C MET A 183 13.43 7.07 -8.49
N SER A 184 14.40 6.36 -7.92
CA SER A 184 14.84 5.08 -8.46
C SER A 184 13.67 4.09 -8.53
N ASN A 185 13.64 3.32 -9.62
CA ASN A 185 12.65 2.30 -9.89
C ASN A 185 13.25 1.18 -10.77
N PHE A 186 14.50 0.83 -10.51
CA PHE A 186 15.18 -0.30 -11.16
C PHE A 186 14.77 -1.62 -10.47
N PRO A 187 14.63 -2.76 -11.17
CA PRO A 187 14.79 -3.01 -12.63
C PRO A 187 13.59 -2.66 -13.49
N ASP A 188 12.51 -2.22 -12.84
CA ASP A 188 11.20 -1.96 -13.44
C ASP A 188 11.21 -0.94 -14.58
N ARG A 189 12.21 -0.06 -14.63
CA ARG A 189 12.42 0.96 -15.65
C ARG A 189 13.84 0.84 -16.20
N PHE A 190 13.97 0.91 -17.53
CA PHE A 190 15.26 0.71 -18.21
C PHE A 190 16.31 1.74 -17.77
N ASP A 191 15.95 3.02 -17.70
CA ASP A 191 16.82 4.09 -17.21
C ASP A 191 17.08 4.06 -15.69
N GLY A 192 16.38 3.18 -14.96
CA GLY A 192 16.50 3.03 -13.52
C GLY A 192 15.61 3.97 -12.70
N PHE A 193 14.76 4.79 -13.32
CA PHE A 193 13.99 5.83 -12.63
C PHE A 193 12.51 5.85 -12.99
N HIS A 194 11.69 6.27 -12.04
CA HIS A 194 10.25 6.35 -12.20
C HIS A 194 9.84 7.28 -13.36
N SER A 195 8.97 6.82 -14.27
CA SER A 195 8.60 7.57 -15.47
C SER A 195 7.93 8.93 -15.19
N TYR A 196 7.29 9.06 -14.02
CA TYR A 196 6.76 10.33 -13.55
C TYR A 196 7.77 10.99 -12.61
N ASN A 197 8.24 12.17 -13.01
CA ASN A 197 9.04 13.03 -12.15
C ASN A 197 8.17 13.65 -11.04
N ARG A 198 8.83 14.26 -10.07
CA ARG A 198 8.24 14.94 -8.91
C ARG A 198 7.14 15.96 -9.29
N CYS A 199 7.25 16.58 -10.46
CA CYS A 199 6.26 17.52 -10.99
C CYS A 199 4.88 16.91 -11.26
N CYS A 200 4.80 15.64 -11.68
CA CYS A 200 3.52 15.00 -12.04
C CYS A 200 3.20 13.78 -11.19
N ARG A 201 4.17 13.25 -10.43
CA ARG A 201 4.04 11.97 -9.74
C ARG A 201 2.85 11.92 -8.78
N SER A 202 2.63 12.95 -7.96
CA SER A 202 1.52 12.95 -6.98
C SER A 202 0.13 12.88 -7.61
N ILE A 203 0.01 13.31 -8.86
CA ILE A 203 -1.26 13.32 -9.61
C ILE A 203 -1.41 12.01 -10.39
N GLN A 204 -0.30 11.47 -10.91
CA GLN A 204 -0.29 10.40 -11.90
C GLN A 204 -0.07 9.01 -11.31
N ASP A 205 0.62 8.93 -10.16
CA ASP A 205 0.83 7.71 -9.38
C ASP A 205 -0.33 7.51 -8.38
N LYS A 206 -1.47 7.05 -8.91
CA LYS A 206 -2.74 6.89 -8.15
C LYS A 206 -2.62 5.95 -6.93
N GLY A 207 -1.57 5.14 -6.84
CA GLY A 207 -1.27 4.29 -5.68
C GLY A 207 -0.68 5.05 -4.48
N ARG A 208 -0.17 6.27 -4.68
CA ARG A 208 0.49 7.11 -3.65
C ARG A 208 -0.07 8.53 -3.57
N SER A 209 -1.37 8.72 -3.75
CA SER A 209 -1.98 10.02 -3.47
C SER A 209 -1.74 10.42 -2.00
N LYS A 210 -1.71 11.72 -1.71
CA LYS A 210 -1.52 12.24 -0.35
C LYS A 210 -2.61 11.73 0.61
N GLU A 211 -3.79 11.49 0.07
CA GLU A 211 -4.95 10.88 0.73
C GLU A 211 -4.73 9.40 1.07
N ASN A 212 -4.04 8.65 0.20
CA ASN A 212 -3.67 7.24 0.44
C ASN A 212 -2.49 7.09 1.40
N LEU A 213 -1.56 8.06 1.41
CA LEU A 213 -0.44 8.07 2.36
C LEU A 213 -0.83 8.59 3.75
N LYS A 214 -1.90 9.39 3.88
CA LYS A 214 -2.44 9.79 5.19
C LYS A 214 -3.29 8.70 5.86
N SER A 215 -3.66 7.64 5.13
CA SER A 215 -4.43 6.52 5.65
C SER A 215 -3.58 5.36 6.17
N TYR A 216 -2.27 5.52 6.45
CA TYR A 216 -1.51 4.40 7.03
C TYR A 216 -1.96 4.00 8.44
N THR A 217 -2.65 4.89 9.17
CA THR A 217 -3.33 4.55 10.43
C THR A 217 -4.74 3.99 10.22
N LYS A 218 -5.21 3.92 8.97
CA LYS A 218 -6.52 3.42 8.60
C LYS A 218 -6.35 2.24 7.65
N ASP A 219 -6.43 1.02 8.17
CA ASP A 219 -6.24 -0.15 7.32
C ASP A 219 -7.43 -0.35 6.38
N ARG A 220 -7.27 0.19 5.17
CA ARG A 220 -8.26 0.11 4.09
C ARG A 220 -8.62 -1.34 3.76
N ARG A 221 -7.72 -2.31 4.01
CA ARG A 221 -7.97 -3.73 3.75
C ARG A 221 -9.16 -4.25 4.54
N ALA A 222 -9.38 -3.75 5.76
CA ALA A 222 -10.55 -4.13 6.55
C ALA A 222 -11.86 -3.77 5.82
N TYR A 223 -11.90 -2.62 5.15
CA TYR A 223 -13.05 -2.20 4.35
C TYR A 223 -13.20 -3.02 3.07
N GLU A 224 -12.09 -3.29 2.40
CA GLU A 224 -12.08 -4.02 1.12
C GLU A 224 -12.38 -5.52 1.27
N HIS A 225 -12.05 -6.09 2.42
CA HIS A 225 -12.35 -7.48 2.77
C HIS A 225 -13.62 -7.62 3.63
N TRP A 226 -14.36 -6.53 3.84
CA TRP A 226 -15.61 -6.55 4.61
C TRP A 226 -15.43 -7.21 5.99
N SER A 227 -14.27 -6.98 6.62
CA SER A 227 -13.86 -7.68 7.84
C SER A 227 -14.59 -7.15 9.07
N GLY A 228 -14.83 -8.04 10.03
CA GLY A 228 -15.40 -7.67 11.33
C GLY A 228 -14.41 -6.99 12.27
N GLY A 229 -14.78 -6.90 13.55
CA GLY A 229 -14.00 -6.30 14.62
C GLY A 229 -14.31 -4.81 14.85
N ASN A 230 -13.79 -4.23 15.94
CA ASN A 230 -13.91 -2.81 16.19
C ASN A 230 -12.90 -2.01 15.34
N ILE A 231 -13.23 -1.82 14.07
CA ILE A 231 -12.35 -1.19 13.07
C ILE A 231 -11.93 0.22 13.49
N GLN A 232 -12.83 0.98 14.12
CA GLN A 232 -12.51 2.34 14.57
C GLN A 232 -11.48 2.32 15.69
N ALA A 233 -11.65 1.43 16.67
CA ALA A 233 -10.70 1.26 17.77
C ALA A 233 -9.35 0.77 17.24
N ALA A 234 -9.33 -0.19 16.30
CA ALA A 234 -8.11 -0.71 15.70
C ALA A 234 -7.31 0.40 14.99
N ASN A 235 -7.99 1.23 14.19
CA ASN A 235 -7.37 2.38 13.53
C ASN A 235 -6.83 3.43 14.52
N GLN A 236 -7.54 3.68 15.63
CA GLN A 236 -7.05 4.57 16.69
C GLN A 236 -5.81 3.98 17.37
N PHE A 237 -5.82 2.69 17.69
CA PHE A 237 -4.69 2.01 18.29
C PHE A 237 -3.46 2.03 17.38
N MET A 238 -3.61 1.73 16.08
CA MET A 238 -2.54 1.87 15.07
C MET A 238 -1.94 3.27 14.99
N GLY A 239 -2.75 4.30 15.24
CA GLY A 239 -2.32 5.70 15.25
C GLY A 239 -1.78 6.20 16.59
N SER A 240 -1.81 5.36 17.62
CA SER A 240 -1.38 5.73 18.97
C SER A 240 0.15 5.77 19.11
N PRO A 241 0.68 6.41 20.18
CA PRO A 241 2.12 6.41 20.47
C PRO A 241 2.74 5.01 20.61
N PHE A 242 1.95 3.97 20.87
CA PHE A 242 2.41 2.59 21.00
C PHE A 242 3.16 2.10 19.75
N PHE A 243 2.72 2.51 18.55
CA PHE A 243 3.36 2.15 17.28
C PHE A 243 4.34 3.22 16.77
N LYS A 244 4.72 4.20 17.60
CA LYS A 244 5.68 5.24 17.21
C LYS A 244 7.00 4.58 16.78
N ASP A 245 7.50 4.97 15.62
CA ASP A 245 8.71 4.46 14.95
C ASP A 245 8.69 2.98 14.49
N LYS A 246 7.75 2.17 14.97
CA LYS A 246 7.50 0.79 14.53
C LYS A 246 6.34 0.72 13.52
N SER A 247 5.90 -0.47 13.14
CA SER A 247 4.73 -0.67 12.30
C SER A 247 3.72 -1.59 12.99
N ALA A 248 2.46 -1.20 12.92
CA ALA A 248 1.37 -2.09 13.26
C ALA A 248 1.24 -3.18 12.20
N ASP A 249 1.07 -4.42 12.66
CA ASP A 249 0.73 -5.58 11.86
C ASP A 249 -0.40 -6.37 12.53
N HIS A 250 -1.09 -7.21 11.76
CA HIS A 250 -2.13 -8.09 12.28
C HIS A 250 -1.53 -9.44 12.64
N VAL A 251 -1.90 -9.98 13.81
CA VAL A 251 -1.48 -11.34 14.19
C VAL A 251 -2.02 -12.34 13.14
N GLY A 252 -3.32 -12.24 12.81
CA GLY A 252 -3.97 -12.97 11.72
C GLY A 252 -4.20 -12.08 10.48
N PRO A 253 -3.87 -12.53 9.25
CA PRO A 253 -4.04 -11.68 8.07
C PRO A 253 -5.51 -11.39 7.72
N ILE A 254 -5.88 -10.11 7.60
CA ILE A 254 -7.23 -9.67 7.18
C ILE A 254 -7.71 -10.37 5.90
N SER A 255 -6.80 -10.57 4.94
CA SER A 255 -7.11 -11.22 3.65
C SER A 255 -7.54 -12.69 3.77
N LEU A 256 -7.40 -13.30 4.95
CA LEU A 256 -7.86 -14.65 5.28
C LEU A 256 -9.17 -14.65 6.09
N GLY A 257 -9.79 -13.49 6.33
CA GLY A 257 -11.05 -13.34 7.07
C GLY A 257 -10.91 -12.95 8.53
N PHE A 258 -9.68 -12.80 9.04
CA PHE A 258 -9.43 -12.30 10.40
C PHE A 258 -9.99 -10.88 10.57
N ILE A 259 -10.50 -10.60 11.77
CA ILE A 259 -11.08 -9.29 12.09
C ILE A 259 -10.02 -8.19 12.16
N HIS A 260 -10.45 -6.94 11.98
CA HIS A 260 -9.64 -5.78 12.28
C HIS A 260 -10.06 -5.18 13.63
N ASP A 261 -9.40 -5.65 14.70
CA ASP A 261 -9.65 -5.28 16.09
C ASP A 261 -8.32 -4.97 16.80
N PRO A 262 -8.27 -3.99 17.72
CA PRO A 262 -7.00 -3.55 18.34
C PRO A 262 -6.28 -4.67 19.09
N ARG A 263 -7.00 -5.64 19.66
CA ARG A 263 -6.45 -6.77 20.42
C ARG A 263 -5.67 -7.77 19.56
N TYR A 264 -5.91 -7.76 18.25
CA TYR A 264 -5.24 -8.62 17.27
C TYR A 264 -4.18 -7.86 16.45
N LEU A 265 -3.77 -6.68 16.92
CA LEU A 265 -2.63 -5.94 16.39
C LEU A 265 -1.36 -6.24 17.19
N GLN A 266 -0.23 -6.28 16.50
CA GLN A 266 1.08 -6.52 17.09
C GLN A 266 2.13 -5.55 16.52
N LEU A 267 3.18 -5.30 17.31
CA LEU A 267 4.36 -4.57 16.84
C LEU A 267 5.16 -5.42 15.87
N MET A 268 5.60 -4.82 14.78
CA MET A 268 6.57 -5.40 13.87
C MET A 268 7.58 -4.36 13.37
N GLU A 269 8.80 -4.82 13.12
CA GLU A 269 9.80 -4.03 12.43
C GLU A 269 9.38 -3.81 10.97
N ARG A 270 9.64 -2.61 10.42
CA ARG A 270 9.19 -2.20 9.08
C ARG A 270 9.60 -3.18 7.97
N ARG A 271 10.78 -3.78 8.09
CA ARG A 271 11.32 -4.74 7.11
C ARG A 271 10.56 -6.07 7.15
N GLU A 272 10.24 -6.55 8.34
CA GLU A 272 9.56 -7.83 8.56
C GLU A 272 8.10 -7.79 8.09
N ASN A 273 7.41 -6.66 8.29
CA ASN A 273 6.00 -6.49 7.91
C ASN A 273 5.80 -6.72 6.39
N SER A 274 6.72 -6.21 5.57
CA SER A 274 6.68 -6.39 4.11
C SER A 274 6.78 -7.85 3.65
N SER A 275 7.35 -8.72 4.49
CA SER A 275 7.63 -10.13 4.19
C SER A 275 6.54 -11.10 4.67
N LYS A 276 5.78 -10.75 5.72
CA LYS A 276 4.75 -11.61 6.33
C LYS A 276 3.51 -11.79 5.43
N ARG A 277 3.03 -10.71 4.82
CA ARG A 277 1.87 -10.68 3.88
C ARG A 277 0.65 -11.44 4.40
N ASP A 278 0.29 -12.55 3.76
CA ASP A 278 -0.86 -13.40 4.09
C ASP A 278 -0.43 -14.77 4.61
N ARG A 279 0.80 -14.90 5.13
CA ARG A 279 1.27 -16.14 5.77
C ARG A 279 0.52 -16.34 7.08
N LEU A 280 0.10 -17.58 7.31
CA LEU A 280 -0.43 -18.05 8.58
C LEU A 280 0.59 -19.04 9.13
N LEU A 281 1.16 -18.73 10.30
CA LEU A 281 2.16 -19.57 10.96
C LEU A 281 1.57 -20.24 12.20
N PHE A 282 2.23 -21.33 12.64
CA PHE A 282 1.86 -22.01 13.89
C PHE A 282 1.86 -21.04 15.09
N THR A 283 2.88 -20.18 15.17
CA THR A 283 3.00 -19.15 16.22
C THR A 283 1.92 -18.09 16.13
N ASP A 284 1.41 -17.78 14.93
CA ASP A 284 0.30 -16.84 14.79
C ASP A 284 -0.98 -17.47 15.38
N ILE A 285 -1.25 -18.75 15.09
CA ILE A 285 -2.42 -19.47 15.63
C ILE A 285 -2.39 -19.55 17.16
N GLU A 286 -1.25 -19.92 17.76
CA GLU A 286 -1.11 -19.97 19.23
C GLU A 286 -1.40 -18.61 19.86
N LYS A 287 -0.81 -17.53 19.32
CA LYS A 287 -1.07 -16.16 19.79
C LYS A 287 -2.54 -15.76 19.64
N ILE A 288 -3.17 -16.10 18.51
CA ILE A 288 -4.59 -15.81 18.27
C ILE A 288 -5.46 -16.51 19.32
N ILE A 289 -5.20 -17.78 19.61
CA ILE A 289 -5.94 -18.56 20.62
C ILE A 289 -5.74 -17.98 22.02
N GLU A 290 -4.51 -17.55 22.34
CA GLU A 290 -4.22 -16.89 23.61
C GLU A 290 -5.01 -15.58 23.77
N ILE A 291 -5.01 -14.73 22.75
CA ILE A 291 -5.79 -13.48 22.72
C ILE A 291 -7.28 -13.77 22.84
N GLU A 292 -7.81 -14.75 22.10
CA GLU A 292 -9.23 -15.15 22.18
C GLU A 292 -9.59 -15.63 23.59
N LYS A 293 -8.75 -16.47 24.22
CA LYS A 293 -8.98 -16.95 25.59
C LYS A 293 -8.99 -15.83 26.62
N ARG A 294 -8.06 -14.89 26.50
CA ARG A 294 -7.91 -13.72 27.38
C ARG A 294 -9.05 -12.72 27.21
N THR A 295 -9.41 -12.39 25.97
CA THR A 295 -10.30 -11.26 25.65
C THR A 295 -11.74 -11.66 25.35
N LYS A 296 -11.99 -12.96 25.09
CA LYS A 296 -13.27 -13.53 24.63
C LYS A 296 -13.76 -12.98 23.29
N ILE A 297 -12.92 -12.26 22.55
CA ILE A 297 -13.24 -11.75 21.22
C ILE A 297 -12.87 -12.80 20.19
N CYS A 298 -13.84 -13.27 19.39
CA CYS A 298 -13.56 -14.19 18.27
C CYS A 298 -12.60 -13.54 17.27
N PRO A 299 -11.54 -14.22 16.81
CA PRO A 299 -10.55 -13.65 15.89
C PRO A 299 -11.05 -13.54 14.45
N MET A 300 -12.19 -14.15 14.13
CA MET A 300 -12.67 -14.28 12.76
C MET A 300 -13.94 -13.50 12.49
N SER A 301 -14.01 -12.96 11.27
CA SER A 301 -15.26 -12.48 10.74
C SER A 301 -16.22 -13.66 10.58
N TRP A 302 -17.52 -13.41 10.80
CA TRP A 302 -18.55 -14.45 10.83
C TRP A 302 -18.52 -15.37 9.60
N TYR A 303 -18.17 -14.84 8.42
CA TYR A 303 -18.14 -15.57 7.16
C TYR A 303 -16.97 -16.54 7.01
N SER A 304 -16.09 -16.68 8.00
CA SER A 304 -14.97 -17.63 8.01
C SER A 304 -14.82 -18.34 9.36
N ASN A 305 -15.83 -18.23 10.23
CA ASN A 305 -15.76 -18.71 11.59
C ASN A 305 -15.71 -20.24 11.64
N LEU A 306 -16.53 -20.95 10.86
CA LEU A 306 -16.57 -22.42 10.90
C LEU A 306 -15.25 -23.03 10.42
N ILE A 307 -14.61 -22.44 9.41
CA ILE A 307 -13.31 -22.90 8.93
C ILE A 307 -12.24 -22.69 10.01
N TRP A 308 -12.25 -21.54 10.70
CA TRP A 308 -11.33 -21.29 11.80
C TRP A 308 -11.53 -22.25 12.96
N GLU A 309 -12.76 -22.52 13.35
CA GLU A 309 -13.07 -23.51 14.39
C GLU A 309 -12.52 -24.89 14.04
N HIS A 310 -12.65 -25.33 12.79
CA HIS A 310 -12.00 -26.56 12.31
C HIS A 310 -10.47 -26.48 12.45
N ILE A 311 -9.85 -25.38 12.02
CA ILE A 311 -8.39 -25.18 12.13
C ILE A 311 -7.95 -25.21 13.60
N ARG A 312 -8.64 -24.47 14.48
CA ARG A 312 -8.32 -24.36 15.91
C ARG A 312 -8.35 -25.72 16.61
N ASN A 313 -9.26 -26.60 16.20
CA ASN A 313 -9.37 -27.94 16.77
C ASN A 313 -8.32 -28.92 16.23
N ASN A 314 -7.70 -28.65 15.07
CA ASN A 314 -6.87 -29.61 14.36
C ASN A 314 -5.40 -29.18 14.15
N TYR A 315 -5.05 -27.90 14.35
CA TYR A 315 -3.74 -27.35 13.97
C TYR A 315 -2.54 -27.98 14.68
N LYS A 316 -2.69 -28.45 15.93
CA LYS A 316 -1.60 -29.08 16.70
C LYS A 316 -1.12 -30.37 16.04
N ASN A 317 -2.05 -31.17 15.53
CA ASN A 317 -1.77 -32.43 14.85
C ASN A 317 -1.40 -32.22 13.37
N ASN A 318 -1.75 -31.05 12.81
CA ASN A 318 -1.63 -30.75 11.38
C ASN A 318 -0.68 -29.57 11.09
N LYS A 319 0.42 -29.42 11.84
CA LYS A 319 1.34 -28.26 11.75
C LYS A 319 1.81 -27.96 10.32
N LYS A 320 2.10 -28.99 9.52
CA LYS A 320 2.57 -28.87 8.12
C LYS A 320 1.49 -28.32 7.18
N LEU A 321 0.22 -28.42 7.54
CA LEU A 321 -0.92 -28.00 6.72
C LEU A 321 -1.29 -26.52 6.91
N ILE A 322 -0.79 -25.87 7.97
CA ILE A 322 -1.12 -24.49 8.35
C ILE A 322 -0.83 -23.50 7.22
N SER A 323 0.44 -23.44 6.79
CA SER A 323 0.91 -22.45 5.82
C SER A 323 0.44 -22.73 4.38
N SER A 324 -0.15 -23.90 4.15
CA SER A 324 -0.61 -24.37 2.84
C SER A 324 -2.12 -24.56 2.83
N LEU A 325 -2.60 -25.73 3.26
CA LEU A 325 -3.98 -26.16 3.12
C LEU A 325 -4.96 -25.27 3.91
N TYR A 326 -4.68 -24.97 5.18
CA TYR A 326 -5.56 -24.14 6.01
C TYR A 326 -5.60 -22.70 5.54
N ARG A 327 -4.43 -22.11 5.28
CA ARG A 327 -4.33 -20.78 4.65
C ARG A 327 -5.10 -20.72 3.33
N ASN A 328 -4.95 -21.73 2.47
CA ASN A 328 -5.62 -21.75 1.17
C ASN A 328 -7.14 -21.92 1.30
N ALA A 329 -7.63 -22.68 2.29
CA ALA A 329 -9.06 -22.82 2.56
C ALA A 329 -9.68 -21.49 2.99
N LEU A 330 -9.07 -20.77 3.94
CA LEU A 330 -9.50 -19.42 4.34
C LEU A 330 -9.48 -18.45 3.16
N LYS A 331 -8.42 -18.52 2.32
CA LYS A 331 -8.29 -17.65 1.15
C LYS A 331 -9.32 -17.95 0.05
N GLN A 332 -9.62 -19.23 -0.17
CA GLN A 332 -10.68 -19.65 -1.09
C GLN A 332 -12.05 -19.20 -0.59
N ASN A 333 -12.30 -19.32 0.72
CA ASN A 333 -13.53 -18.88 1.34
C ASN A 333 -13.73 -17.37 1.22
N MET A 334 -12.68 -16.56 1.48
CA MET A 334 -12.70 -15.12 1.22
C MET A 334 -13.03 -14.81 -0.25
N SER A 335 -12.47 -15.57 -1.21
CA SER A 335 -12.81 -15.40 -2.63
C SER A 335 -14.28 -15.74 -2.93
N ASN A 336 -14.82 -16.80 -2.33
CA ASN A 336 -16.22 -17.18 -2.48
C ASN A 336 -17.16 -16.14 -1.86
N TYR A 337 -16.84 -15.66 -0.66
CA TYR A 337 -17.58 -14.61 0.03
C TYR A 337 -17.64 -13.32 -0.80
N MET A 338 -16.49 -12.84 -1.29
CA MET A 338 -16.45 -11.65 -2.16
C MET A 338 -17.22 -11.86 -3.48
N CYS A 339 -17.25 -13.09 -3.99
CA CYS A 339 -18.08 -13.43 -5.15
C CYS A 339 -19.57 -13.33 -4.85
N VAL A 340 -20.02 -13.86 -3.70
CA VAL A 340 -21.41 -13.75 -3.25
C VAL A 340 -21.82 -12.29 -3.10
N LEU A 341 -21.02 -11.47 -2.41
CA LEU A 341 -21.34 -10.04 -2.23
C LEU A 341 -21.37 -9.29 -3.56
N SER A 342 -20.39 -9.54 -4.44
CA SER A 342 -20.34 -8.91 -5.76
C SER A 342 -21.54 -9.31 -6.62
N TYR A 343 -21.97 -10.57 -6.53
CA TYR A 343 -23.13 -11.07 -7.26
C TYR A 343 -24.42 -10.38 -6.80
N ILE A 344 -24.63 -10.25 -5.48
CA ILE A 344 -25.76 -9.52 -4.92
C ILE A 344 -25.74 -8.05 -5.36
N TYR A 345 -24.57 -7.41 -5.28
CA TYR A 345 -24.41 -6.01 -5.68
C TYR A 345 -24.80 -5.77 -7.15
N ASN A 346 -24.42 -6.68 -8.04
CA ASN A 346 -24.65 -6.53 -9.49
C ASN A 346 -26.02 -7.02 -9.97
N ASN A 347 -26.59 -8.04 -9.32
CA ASN A 347 -27.82 -8.70 -9.77
C ASN A 347 -29.09 -8.25 -9.02
N CYS A 348 -28.95 -7.35 -8.04
CA CYS A 348 -30.06 -6.70 -7.37
C CYS A 348 -29.98 -5.17 -7.55
N PRO A 349 -30.34 -4.62 -8.74
CA PRO A 349 -30.23 -3.18 -8.99
C PRO A 349 -30.95 -2.35 -7.94
N SER A 350 -30.28 -1.32 -7.40
CA SER A 350 -30.71 -0.46 -6.27
C SER A 350 -30.89 -1.14 -4.90
N LYS A 351 -31.49 -2.33 -4.84
CA LYS A 351 -31.78 -3.03 -3.57
C LYS A 351 -30.59 -3.78 -2.98
N GLY A 352 -29.67 -4.27 -3.81
CA GLY A 352 -28.47 -4.99 -3.36
C GLY A 352 -27.53 -4.12 -2.55
N GLU A 353 -27.30 -2.88 -2.98
CA GLU A 353 -26.46 -1.91 -2.26
C GLU A 353 -27.05 -1.57 -0.88
N ILE A 354 -28.36 -1.29 -0.84
CA ILE A 354 -29.09 -1.01 0.39
C ILE A 354 -29.00 -2.20 1.34
N PHE A 355 -29.34 -3.40 0.85
CA PHE A 355 -29.27 -4.63 1.64
C PHE A 355 -27.87 -4.87 2.23
N LEU A 356 -26.82 -4.79 1.42
CA LEU A 356 -25.44 -5.01 1.87
C LEU A 356 -25.03 -3.98 2.93
N ASN A 357 -25.41 -2.72 2.75
CA ASN A 357 -25.11 -1.66 3.70
C ASN A 357 -25.84 -1.88 5.04
N GLU A 358 -27.16 -2.01 5.01
CA GLU A 358 -28.01 -2.17 6.20
C GLU A 358 -27.66 -3.43 7.00
N THR A 359 -27.34 -4.53 6.32
CA THR A 359 -27.17 -5.82 7.00
C THR A 359 -25.74 -6.10 7.46
N LEU A 360 -24.73 -5.55 6.79
CA LEU A 360 -23.32 -5.87 7.02
C LEU A 360 -22.48 -4.70 7.51
N LEU A 361 -22.74 -3.46 7.06
CA LEU A 361 -21.89 -2.31 7.36
C LEU A 361 -22.46 -1.44 8.49
N GLU A 362 -23.72 -1.03 8.36
CA GLU A 362 -24.41 -0.18 9.34
C GLU A 362 -24.36 -0.69 10.79
N PRO A 363 -24.46 -2.01 11.05
CA PRO A 363 -24.33 -2.54 12.41
C PRO A 363 -22.98 -2.21 13.08
N THR A 364 -21.96 -1.85 12.30
CA THR A 364 -20.62 -1.48 12.79
C THR A 364 -20.39 0.03 12.86
N TYR A 365 -21.34 0.85 12.40
CA TYR A 365 -21.17 2.31 12.39
C TYR A 365 -21.14 2.92 13.79
N ASP A 366 -21.72 2.25 14.78
CA ASP A 366 -21.67 2.69 16.17
C ASP A 366 -20.23 2.82 16.67
N TYR A 367 -19.31 1.99 16.18
CA TYR A 367 -17.90 2.07 16.55
C TYR A 367 -17.27 3.43 16.26
N PHE A 368 -17.75 4.15 15.24
CA PHE A 368 -17.22 5.44 14.80
C PHE A 368 -17.62 6.60 15.72
N LYS A 369 -18.58 6.39 16.63
CA LYS A 369 -19.07 7.40 17.58
C LYS A 369 -18.17 7.62 18.79
N TYR A 370 -17.20 6.73 19.01
CA TYR A 370 -16.41 6.75 20.24
C TYR A 370 -14.91 7.00 20.02
N LEU A 371 -14.28 7.55 21.05
CA LEU A 371 -12.85 7.49 21.30
C LEU A 371 -12.57 6.32 22.23
N TYR A 372 -11.44 5.67 22.00
CA TYR A 372 -11.01 4.50 22.75
C TYR A 372 -9.61 4.73 23.31
N GLU A 373 -9.43 4.31 24.55
CA GLU A 373 -8.10 4.19 25.15
C GLU A 373 -7.73 2.72 25.24
N PHE A 374 -6.42 2.44 25.23
CA PHE A 374 -5.89 1.09 25.14
C PHE A 374 -4.79 0.87 26.17
N ASN A 375 -4.68 -0.37 26.66
CA ASN A 375 -3.44 -0.83 27.28
C ASN A 375 -2.45 -1.33 26.20
N ASP A 376 -1.27 -1.76 26.65
CA ASP A 376 -0.18 -2.24 25.77
C ASP A 376 -0.51 -3.54 25.02
N LEU A 377 -1.61 -4.22 25.38
CA LEU A 377 -2.13 -5.42 24.70
C LEU A 377 -3.25 -5.10 23.70
N GLY A 378 -3.53 -3.81 23.46
CA GLY A 378 -4.60 -3.35 22.57
C GLY A 378 -6.01 -3.58 23.12
N GLU A 379 -6.15 -3.89 24.41
CA GLU A 379 -7.46 -4.00 25.06
C GLU A 379 -8.01 -2.60 25.35
N ILE A 380 -9.30 -2.41 25.06
CA ILE A 380 -9.99 -1.15 25.31
C ILE A 380 -10.16 -0.98 26.82
N THR A 381 -9.49 0.02 27.40
CA THR A 381 -9.56 0.35 28.84
C THR A 381 -10.66 1.35 29.15
N SER A 382 -10.94 2.27 28.21
CA SER A 382 -12.02 3.25 28.33
C SER A 382 -12.65 3.56 26.97
N ARG A 383 -13.89 4.04 27.01
CA ARG A 383 -14.67 4.46 25.84
C ARG A 383 -15.41 5.75 26.19
N SER A 384 -15.25 6.78 25.37
CA SER A 384 -15.93 8.08 25.52
C SER A 384 -16.52 8.56 24.21
N ASP A 385 -17.50 9.45 24.28
CA ASP A 385 -18.09 10.03 23.08
C ASP A 385 -17.09 10.89 22.32
N ARG A 386 -17.07 10.71 21.00
CA ARG A 386 -16.14 11.41 20.12
C ARG A 386 -16.73 12.73 19.65
N HIS A 387 -15.96 13.80 19.80
CA HIS A 387 -16.27 15.06 19.15
C HIS A 387 -16.07 14.96 17.63
N PHE A 388 -17.13 15.18 16.85
CA PHE A 388 -17.07 15.13 15.39
C PHE A 388 -16.60 16.46 14.80
N THR A 389 -15.53 16.42 14.01
CA THR A 389 -15.10 17.55 13.16
C THR A 389 -15.74 17.44 11.78
N LYS A 390 -15.73 18.51 10.98
CA LYS A 390 -16.17 18.48 9.57
C LYS A 390 -15.48 17.36 8.74
N GLN A 391 -14.28 16.93 9.13
CA GLN A 391 -13.55 15.84 8.46
C GLN A 391 -13.99 14.43 8.92
N THR A 392 -14.48 14.27 10.15
CA THR A 392 -14.86 12.96 10.71
C THR A 392 -16.33 12.62 10.49
N GLN A 393 -17.17 13.61 10.16
CA GLN A 393 -18.57 13.41 9.78
C GLN A 393 -18.79 12.54 8.54
N GLY A 394 -17.77 12.38 7.68
CA GLY A 394 -17.83 11.56 6.46
C GLY A 394 -17.23 10.16 6.56
N GLU A 395 -16.81 9.71 7.75
CA GLU A 395 -16.03 8.46 7.89
C GLU A 395 -16.84 7.20 7.56
N THR A 396 -18.08 7.08 8.06
CA THR A 396 -18.98 5.97 7.74
C THR A 396 -19.36 5.96 6.26
N LYS A 397 -19.63 7.13 5.66
CA LYS A 397 -19.85 7.28 4.22
C LYS A 397 -18.62 6.84 3.40
N ARG A 398 -17.42 7.18 3.86
CA ARG A 398 -16.17 6.73 3.22
C ARG A 398 -16.00 5.21 3.37
N TYR A 399 -16.26 4.65 4.54
CA TYR A 399 -16.19 3.22 4.78
C TYR A 399 -17.13 2.47 3.83
N ASN A 400 -18.41 2.83 3.81
CA ASN A 400 -19.41 2.31 2.87
C ASN A 400 -18.93 2.37 1.42
N ARG A 401 -18.51 3.56 0.97
CA ARG A 401 -18.03 3.77 -0.41
C ARG A 401 -16.85 2.87 -0.75
N VAL A 402 -15.87 2.72 0.14
CA VAL A 402 -14.68 1.88 -0.11
C VAL A 402 -15.08 0.41 -0.15
N ALA A 403 -15.91 -0.06 0.77
CA ALA A 403 -16.41 -1.43 0.80
C ALA A 403 -17.16 -1.76 -0.50
N LEU A 404 -18.09 -0.92 -0.96
CA LEU A 404 -18.81 -1.12 -2.22
C LEU A 404 -17.90 -1.02 -3.45
N GLN A 405 -16.94 -0.08 -3.48
CA GLN A 405 -15.95 0.00 -4.57
C GLN A 405 -15.09 -1.27 -4.66
N SER A 406 -14.83 -1.95 -3.54
CA SER A 406 -14.08 -3.21 -3.54
C SER A 406 -14.81 -4.32 -4.30
N LEU A 407 -16.15 -4.37 -4.28
CA LEU A 407 -16.94 -5.33 -5.03
C LEU A 407 -16.83 -5.09 -6.54
N LYS A 408 -16.94 -3.83 -6.98
CA LYS A 408 -16.70 -3.45 -8.38
C LYS A 408 -15.28 -3.80 -8.84
N HIS A 409 -14.29 -3.53 -8.00
CA HIS A 409 -12.90 -3.87 -8.31
C HIS A 409 -12.63 -5.36 -8.31
N TYR A 410 -13.35 -6.12 -7.47
CA TYR A 410 -13.28 -7.56 -7.45
C TYR A 410 -13.65 -8.08 -8.84
N GLU A 411 -14.86 -7.83 -9.32
CA GLU A 411 -15.35 -8.29 -10.63
C GLU A 411 -14.42 -8.00 -11.81
N ASN A 412 -13.95 -6.75 -11.93
CA ASN A 412 -13.13 -6.25 -13.04
C ASN A 412 -11.66 -6.76 -13.07
N LYS A 413 -11.28 -7.66 -12.16
CA LYS A 413 -9.92 -8.19 -12.10
C LYS A 413 -9.82 -9.50 -12.88
N ASP A 414 -9.23 -9.44 -14.07
CA ASP A 414 -9.10 -10.58 -14.99
C ASP A 414 -8.05 -11.61 -14.52
N ASN A 415 -6.93 -11.15 -13.96
CA ASN A 415 -5.82 -12.01 -13.53
C ASN A 415 -5.88 -12.34 -12.03
N ARG A 416 -6.90 -13.09 -11.59
CA ARG A 416 -6.97 -13.59 -10.19
C ARG A 416 -6.23 -14.90 -10.04
N ASN A 417 -5.30 -14.94 -9.09
CA ASN A 417 -4.59 -16.17 -8.71
C ASN A 417 -5.54 -17.23 -8.12
N ILE A 418 -6.64 -16.80 -7.47
CA ILE A 418 -7.66 -17.69 -6.90
C ILE A 418 -8.99 -17.23 -7.46
N LYS A 419 -9.71 -18.16 -8.10
CA LYS A 419 -11.04 -17.94 -8.64
C LYS A 419 -12.08 -18.44 -7.62
N PRO A 420 -13.22 -17.77 -7.49
CA PRO A 420 -14.33 -18.30 -6.70
C PRO A 420 -14.80 -19.64 -7.27
N ASN A 421 -15.22 -20.55 -6.40
CA ASN A 421 -15.59 -21.92 -6.76
C ASN A 421 -16.92 -22.35 -6.11
N LEU A 422 -17.99 -21.62 -6.39
CA LEU A 422 -19.34 -21.98 -5.95
C LEU A 422 -19.86 -23.21 -6.71
N THR A 423 -20.49 -24.15 -5.99
CA THR A 423 -21.19 -25.30 -6.58
C THR A 423 -22.47 -24.88 -7.30
N VAL A 424 -23.12 -25.81 -8.01
CA VAL A 424 -24.42 -25.55 -8.64
C VAL A 424 -25.45 -25.18 -7.57
N ASP A 425 -25.55 -25.95 -6.49
CA ASP A 425 -26.52 -25.70 -5.41
C ASP A 425 -26.26 -24.35 -4.70
N GLU A 426 -25.00 -24.02 -4.43
CA GLU A 426 -24.62 -22.72 -3.83
C GLU A 426 -25.00 -21.54 -4.74
N LYS A 427 -24.88 -21.72 -6.06
CA LYS A 427 -25.33 -20.70 -7.04
C LYS A 427 -26.85 -20.59 -7.05
N VAL A 428 -27.58 -21.70 -6.97
CA VAL A 428 -29.05 -21.69 -6.90
C VAL A 428 -29.51 -20.96 -5.63
N MET A 429 -28.91 -21.24 -4.47
CA MET A 429 -29.17 -20.53 -3.22
C MET A 429 -28.91 -19.02 -3.37
N LEU A 430 -27.79 -18.64 -4.01
CA LEU A 430 -27.45 -17.24 -4.27
C LEU A 430 -28.45 -16.54 -5.19
N VAL A 431 -28.89 -17.20 -6.27
CA VAL A 431 -29.90 -16.68 -7.19
C VAL A 431 -31.24 -16.47 -6.47
N ASN A 432 -31.66 -17.44 -5.66
CA ASN A 432 -32.89 -17.34 -4.87
C ASN A 432 -32.83 -16.18 -3.86
N LEU A 433 -31.69 -16.02 -3.17
CA LEU A 433 -31.46 -14.88 -2.29
C LEU A 433 -31.58 -13.55 -3.05
N CYS A 434 -30.97 -13.45 -4.23
CA CYS A 434 -31.06 -12.26 -5.07
C CYS A 434 -32.50 -11.95 -5.50
N ASP A 435 -33.29 -12.96 -5.88
CA ASP A 435 -34.70 -12.80 -6.23
C ASP A 435 -35.51 -12.26 -5.03
N ARG A 436 -35.29 -12.79 -3.82
CA ARG A 436 -35.95 -12.30 -2.60
C ARG A 436 -35.57 -10.86 -2.25
N ILE A 437 -34.29 -10.50 -2.35
CA ILE A 437 -33.82 -9.11 -2.17
C ILE A 437 -34.51 -8.20 -3.20
N SER A 438 -34.54 -8.61 -4.47
CA SER A 438 -35.18 -7.85 -5.55
C SER A 438 -36.69 -7.69 -5.34
N ARG A 439 -37.37 -8.67 -4.75
CA ARG A 439 -38.79 -8.59 -4.36
C ARG A 439 -39.04 -7.72 -3.12
N GLY A 440 -38.00 -7.25 -2.44
CA GLY A 440 -38.13 -6.41 -1.25
C GLY A 440 -38.49 -7.20 0.02
N VAL A 441 -38.14 -8.49 0.08
CA VAL A 441 -38.22 -9.26 1.32
C VAL A 441 -37.33 -8.59 2.39
N SER A 442 -37.79 -8.59 3.64
CA SER A 442 -37.08 -7.98 4.78
C SER A 442 -35.58 -8.32 4.82
N SER A 443 -34.74 -7.29 5.00
CA SER A 443 -33.29 -7.38 5.15
C SER A 443 -32.86 -8.40 6.21
N LEU A 444 -33.63 -8.56 7.31
CA LEU A 444 -33.35 -9.57 8.35
C LEU A 444 -33.51 -11.00 7.83
N CYS A 445 -34.56 -11.28 7.05
CA CYS A 445 -34.79 -12.61 6.48
C CYS A 445 -33.72 -12.95 5.44
N CYS A 446 -33.46 -12.01 4.52
CA CYS A 446 -32.42 -12.16 3.50
C CYS A 446 -31.02 -12.33 4.13
N LYS A 447 -30.74 -11.66 5.26
CA LYS A 447 -29.49 -11.86 6.01
C LYS A 447 -29.36 -13.29 6.56
N LYS A 448 -30.43 -13.89 7.08
CA LYS A 448 -30.41 -15.28 7.56
C LYS A 448 -30.07 -16.24 6.41
N GLU A 449 -30.65 -16.04 5.23
CA GLU A 449 -30.35 -16.84 4.04
C GLU A 449 -28.92 -16.64 3.55
N LEU A 450 -28.41 -15.40 3.57
CA LEU A 450 -27.01 -15.13 3.29
C LEU A 450 -26.09 -15.90 4.24
N VAL A 451 -26.39 -15.88 5.54
CA VAL A 451 -25.61 -16.65 6.53
C VAL A 451 -25.63 -18.15 6.21
N VAL A 452 -26.81 -18.71 5.92
CA VAL A 452 -26.95 -20.14 5.57
C VAL A 452 -26.15 -20.48 4.31
N LEU A 453 -26.15 -19.63 3.28
CA LEU A 453 -25.34 -19.82 2.08
C LEU A 453 -23.84 -19.84 2.41
N ILE A 454 -23.36 -18.87 3.19
CA ILE A 454 -21.94 -18.82 3.56
C ILE A 454 -21.52 -20.02 4.41
N GLU A 455 -22.33 -20.41 5.40
CA GLU A 455 -22.05 -21.60 6.19
C GLU A 455 -22.03 -22.88 5.34
N THR A 456 -22.88 -22.96 4.31
CA THR A 456 -22.89 -24.09 3.37
C THR A 456 -21.57 -24.18 2.61
N ILE A 457 -21.06 -23.03 2.13
CA ILE A 457 -19.75 -22.93 1.49
C ILE A 457 -18.63 -23.34 2.46
N GLU A 458 -18.66 -22.85 3.70
CA GLU A 458 -17.67 -23.19 4.72
C GLU A 458 -17.67 -24.68 5.05
N LYS A 459 -18.85 -25.28 5.27
CA LYS A 459 -19.01 -26.73 5.54
C LYS A 459 -18.46 -27.58 4.40
N ARG A 460 -18.69 -27.18 3.15
CA ARG A 460 -18.09 -27.86 1.98
C ARG A 460 -16.57 -27.75 1.97
N ILE A 461 -16.02 -26.56 2.23
CA ILE A 461 -14.57 -26.36 2.31
C ILE A 461 -13.97 -27.23 3.41
N ILE A 462 -14.61 -27.32 4.58
CA ILE A 462 -14.20 -28.19 5.69
C ILE A 462 -14.25 -29.66 5.30
N ALA A 463 -15.30 -30.11 4.59
CA ALA A 463 -15.38 -31.49 4.11
C ALA A 463 -14.22 -31.83 3.15
N LEU A 464 -13.80 -30.88 2.31
CA LEU A 464 -12.63 -31.03 1.44
C LEU A 464 -11.31 -31.00 2.22
N LEU A 465 -11.24 -30.24 3.31
CA LEU A 465 -10.09 -30.24 4.22
C LEU A 465 -9.93 -31.60 4.87
N LYS A 466 -10.98 -32.14 5.50
CA LYS A 466 -10.98 -33.45 6.17
C LYS A 466 -10.48 -34.57 5.24
N LYS A 467 -11.04 -34.65 4.03
CA LYS A 467 -10.58 -35.61 3.01
C LYS A 467 -9.09 -35.50 2.67
N LYS A 468 -8.49 -34.31 2.78
CA LYS A 468 -7.07 -34.08 2.48
C LYS A 468 -6.17 -34.24 3.69
N GLU A 469 -6.69 -34.08 4.90
CA GLU A 469 -6.03 -34.42 6.15
C GLU A 469 -5.82 -35.93 6.22
N ASP A 470 -6.85 -36.72 5.88
CA ASP A 470 -6.83 -38.19 5.92
C ASP A 470 -5.87 -38.82 4.89
N VAL A 471 -5.63 -38.17 3.75
CA VAL A 471 -4.76 -38.69 2.65
C VAL A 471 -3.28 -38.34 2.88
N LYS A 472 -2.96 -37.50 3.87
CA LYS A 472 -1.60 -37.01 4.15
C LYS A 472 -1.06 -37.40 5.53
N LEU A 473 -1.84 -38.12 6.32
CA LEU A 473 -1.37 -39.01 7.38
C LEU A 473 -0.88 -40.31 6.73
#